data_AF-A0A1H4HVB3-F1
#
_entry.id   AF-A0A1H4HVB3-F1
#
_cell.length_a   1.000
_cell.length_b   1.000
_cell.length_c   1.000
_cell.angle_alpha   90.00
_cell.angle_beta   90.00
_cell.angle_gamma   90.00
#
_symmetry.space_group_name_H-M   'P 1'
#
loop_
_entity.id
_entity.type
_entity.pdbx_description
1 polymer ?
#
loop_
_entity_poly.entity_id
_entity_poly.type
_entity_poly.pdbx_seq_one_letter_code
_entity_poly.pdbx_strand_id
1 'polypeptide(L)'
;MRTSKLARATGTLFLLAALGAAAHADGDLTRAQVKADLAEAMRTGNMLAAGESGMTLRELNPQRYPAPVVAEGKTRAQVQAELADAIRTGDIMANDESGLKANEENPQRYPARVIAAGKTRAQVRAELAEAIRTGDMLASDESGMKLNEEHPQRYARARATTAAEAATASNVATQ
;
A
#
# COMPACT_ATOMS: atom_id res chain seq x y z
N MET A 1 71.55 -6.46 16.77
CA MET A 1 71.94 -6.35 15.35
C MET A 1 70.98 -7.25 14.57
N ARG A 2 69.83 -6.75 14.10
CA ARG A 2 69.56 -6.00 12.84
C ARG A 2 70.06 -6.73 11.58
N THR A 3 69.18 -7.53 10.99
CA THR A 3 69.14 -7.83 9.54
C THR A 3 67.68 -7.96 9.06
N SER A 4 67.26 -6.90 8.36
CA SER A 4 66.46 -6.87 7.13
C SER A 4 65.47 -8.00 6.82
N LYS A 5 64.18 -7.64 6.75
CA LYS A 5 63.20 -8.29 5.86
C LYS A 5 62.67 -7.26 4.85
N LEU A 6 63.05 -7.43 3.59
CA LEU A 6 62.36 -6.90 2.42
C LEU A 6 61.42 -8.01 1.92
N ALA A 7 60.12 -7.74 1.80
CA ALA A 7 59.29 -8.42 0.80
C ALA A 7 57.95 -7.71 0.58
N ARG A 8 57.91 -6.98 -0.55
CA ARG A 8 56.88 -6.97 -1.59
C ARG A 8 55.46 -6.51 -1.22
N ALA A 9 55.18 -5.31 -1.72
CA ALA A 9 53.87 -4.72 -1.95
C ALA A 9 53.12 -5.40 -3.11
N THR A 10 51.85 -5.72 -2.87
CA THR A 10 50.76 -6.06 -3.81
C THR A 10 49.50 -6.03 -2.93
N GLY A 11 48.46 -5.20 -3.06
CA GLY A 11 47.94 -4.44 -4.18
C GLY A 11 46.45 -4.77 -4.27
N THR A 12 45.56 -3.97 -3.68
CA THR A 12 44.10 -4.03 -3.92
C THR A 12 43.45 -2.69 -3.54
N LEU A 13 43.23 -1.83 -4.54
CA LEU A 13 42.28 -0.72 -4.44
C LEU A 13 41.09 -1.07 -5.34
N PHE A 14 40.07 -1.72 -4.77
CA PHE A 14 38.80 -1.90 -5.46
C PHE A 14 37.96 -0.65 -5.22
N LEU A 15 37.84 0.19 -6.25
CA LEU A 15 37.11 1.43 -6.23
C LEU A 15 35.60 1.13 -6.13
N LEU A 16 35.01 1.62 -5.04
CA LEU A 16 33.60 1.53 -4.69
C LEU A 16 32.78 2.46 -5.61
N ALA A 17 32.24 1.94 -6.71
CA ALA A 17 31.33 2.69 -7.57
C ALA A 17 29.88 2.52 -7.09
N ALA A 18 29.53 3.22 -6.00
CA ALA A 18 28.16 3.43 -5.57
C ALA A 18 27.76 4.87 -5.93
N LEU A 19 27.18 5.09 -7.12
CA LEU A 19 26.38 6.28 -7.37
C LEU A 19 25.46 6.11 -8.59
N GLY A 20 24.16 6.09 -8.35
CA GLY A 20 23.16 6.10 -9.42
C GLY A 20 21.79 5.55 -9.03
N ALA A 21 21.30 5.83 -7.82
CA ALA A 21 19.89 5.59 -7.46
C ALA A 21 19.18 6.94 -7.40
N ALA A 22 18.59 7.36 -8.51
CA ALA A 22 17.55 8.38 -8.51
C ALA A 22 16.60 8.16 -9.70
N ALA A 23 15.32 8.25 -9.39
CA ALA A 23 14.14 8.34 -10.27
C ALA A 23 13.41 7.02 -10.60
N HIS A 24 12.33 6.80 -9.85
CA HIS A 24 11.25 5.87 -10.20
C HIS A 24 10.32 6.53 -11.22
N ALA A 25 10.17 5.91 -12.38
CA ALA A 25 9.01 5.98 -13.26
C ALA A 25 8.92 4.61 -13.94
N ASP A 26 7.80 3.89 -13.77
CA ASP A 26 7.49 2.56 -14.30
C ASP A 26 8.69 1.78 -14.87
N GLY A 27 9.41 1.10 -13.98
CA GLY A 27 10.70 0.53 -14.31
C GLY A 27 10.58 -0.59 -15.33
N ASP A 28 10.84 -0.29 -16.60
CA ASP A 28 11.14 -1.29 -17.62
C ASP A 28 12.14 -2.29 -17.03
N LEU A 29 11.72 -3.54 -16.89
CA LEU A 29 12.59 -4.61 -16.39
C LEU A 29 13.86 -4.61 -17.24
N THR A 30 15.00 -4.42 -16.60
CA THR A 30 16.28 -4.51 -17.29
C THR A 30 16.43 -5.91 -17.88
N ARG A 31 17.11 -6.03 -19.02
CA ARG A 31 17.40 -7.35 -19.62
C ARG A 31 18.06 -8.32 -18.65
N ALA A 32 18.81 -7.82 -17.67
CA ALA A 32 19.40 -8.62 -16.61
C ALA A 32 18.33 -9.18 -15.65
N GLN A 33 17.38 -8.35 -15.21
CA GLN A 33 16.24 -8.77 -14.39
C GLN A 33 15.36 -9.79 -15.13
N VAL A 34 15.01 -9.54 -16.39
CA VAL A 34 14.22 -10.49 -17.19
C VAL A 34 14.91 -11.85 -17.31
N LYS A 35 16.24 -11.89 -17.45
CA LYS A 35 17.00 -13.15 -17.46
C LYS A 35 16.99 -13.85 -16.11
N ALA A 36 17.07 -13.09 -15.02
CA ALA A 36 16.97 -13.63 -13.67
C ALA A 36 15.58 -14.23 -13.41
N ASP A 37 14.52 -13.51 -13.79
CA ASP A 37 13.13 -13.95 -13.65
C ASP A 37 12.86 -15.22 -14.49
N LEU A 38 13.38 -15.28 -15.71
CA LEU A 38 13.26 -16.47 -16.56
C LEU A 38 13.99 -17.67 -15.94
N ALA A 39 15.22 -17.48 -15.45
CA ALA A 39 15.96 -18.55 -14.79
C ALA A 39 15.25 -19.05 -13.53
N GLU A 40 14.62 -18.14 -12.77
CA GLU A 40 13.81 -18.49 -11.62
C GLU A 40 12.51 -19.24 -12.01
N ALA A 41 11.80 -18.78 -13.04
CA ALA A 41 10.60 -19.45 -13.54
C ALA A 41 10.91 -20.86 -14.02
N MET A 42 12.05 -21.06 -14.70
CA MET A 42 12.54 -22.39 -15.09
C MET A 42 12.90 -23.26 -13.87
N ARG A 43 13.63 -22.71 -12.89
CA ARG A 43 14.05 -23.42 -11.67
C ARG A 43 12.85 -23.89 -10.85
N THR A 44 11.84 -23.04 -10.73
CA THR A 44 10.65 -23.29 -9.90
C THR A 44 9.51 -23.94 -10.68
N GLY A 45 9.66 -24.12 -11.99
CA GLY A 45 8.61 -24.66 -12.86
C GLY A 45 7.40 -23.75 -13.02
N ASN A 46 7.53 -22.43 -12.77
CA ASN A 46 6.48 -21.42 -12.99
C ASN A 46 6.37 -21.01 -14.46
N MET A 47 6.49 -21.98 -15.36
CA MET A 47 6.38 -21.77 -16.79
C MET A 47 5.12 -22.49 -17.25
N LEU A 48 4.35 -21.89 -18.15
CA LEU A 48 3.22 -22.57 -18.78
C LEU A 48 3.71 -23.84 -19.49
N ALA A 49 3.03 -24.95 -19.24
CA ALA A 49 3.26 -26.18 -19.94
C ALA A 49 2.77 -26.08 -21.38
N ALA A 50 3.36 -26.88 -22.27
CA ALA A 50 2.86 -27.00 -23.63
C ALA A 50 1.49 -27.68 -23.62
N GLY A 51 0.53 -27.09 -24.34
CA GLY A 51 -0.85 -27.59 -24.47
C GLY A 51 -1.90 -26.56 -24.07
N GLU A 52 -3.16 -26.99 -24.01
CA GLU A 52 -4.33 -26.13 -23.75
C GLU A 52 -4.78 -26.14 -22.28
N SER A 53 -4.09 -26.86 -21.40
CA SER A 53 -4.50 -27.00 -19.99
C SER A 53 -4.36 -25.71 -19.18
N GLY A 54 -3.57 -24.75 -19.65
CA GLY A 54 -3.23 -23.53 -18.90
C GLY A 54 -2.41 -23.78 -17.63
N MET A 55 -1.98 -25.03 -17.39
CA MET A 55 -1.22 -25.43 -16.21
C MET A 55 0.27 -25.12 -16.37
N THR A 56 0.93 -24.87 -15.26
CA THR A 56 2.39 -24.71 -15.18
C THR A 56 3.10 -26.06 -15.15
N LEU A 57 4.39 -26.09 -15.52
CA LEU A 57 5.22 -27.30 -15.49
C LEU A 57 5.28 -27.93 -14.09
N ARG A 58 5.27 -27.12 -13.03
CA ARG A 58 5.23 -27.59 -11.63
C ARG A 58 3.93 -28.29 -11.27
N GLU A 59 2.80 -27.85 -11.82
CA GLU A 59 1.49 -28.45 -11.52
C GLU A 59 1.35 -29.82 -12.19
N LEU A 60 1.88 -29.96 -13.41
CA LEU A 60 1.89 -31.24 -14.11
C LEU A 60 2.91 -32.24 -13.54
N ASN A 61 4.06 -31.76 -13.05
CA ASN A 61 5.14 -32.60 -12.57
C ASN A 61 5.72 -32.09 -11.24
N PRO A 62 4.95 -32.11 -10.14
CA PRO A 62 5.36 -31.53 -8.86
C PRO A 62 6.62 -32.17 -8.28
N GLN A 63 6.89 -33.45 -8.60
CA GLN A 63 8.07 -34.17 -8.14
C GLN A 63 9.38 -33.66 -8.77
N ARG A 64 9.32 -32.89 -9.88
CA ARG A 64 10.48 -32.40 -10.62
C ARG A 64 10.92 -31.00 -10.21
N TYR A 65 10.13 -30.32 -9.38
CA TYR A 65 10.36 -28.93 -8.99
C TYR A 65 10.37 -28.78 -7.46
N PRO A 66 11.06 -27.78 -6.92
CA PRO A 66 11.04 -27.51 -5.49
C PRO A 66 9.61 -27.24 -5.01
N ALA A 67 9.29 -27.72 -3.81
CA ALA A 67 8.03 -27.36 -3.16
C ALA A 67 7.93 -25.83 -3.03
N PRO A 68 6.74 -25.23 -3.26
CA PRO A 68 6.56 -23.81 -3.06
C PRO A 68 6.91 -23.46 -1.62
N VAL A 69 7.57 -22.32 -1.43
CA VAL A 69 7.73 -21.72 -0.10
C VAL A 69 6.35 -21.22 0.29
N VAL A 70 5.61 -22.06 1.02
CA VAL A 70 4.34 -21.65 1.62
C VAL A 70 4.72 -20.63 2.70
N ALA A 71 4.29 -19.38 2.52
CA ALA A 71 4.39 -18.39 3.58
C ALA A 71 3.75 -19.00 4.84
N GLU A 72 4.44 -18.93 5.98
CA GLU A 72 3.92 -19.50 7.22
C GLU A 72 2.53 -18.91 7.50
N GLY A 73 1.51 -19.78 7.38
CA GLY A 73 0.15 -19.41 7.72
C GLY A 73 0.03 -19.13 9.22
N LYS A 74 -1.09 -18.53 9.63
CA LYS A 74 -1.36 -18.31 11.05
C LYS A 74 -1.28 -19.64 11.81
N THR A 75 -0.57 -19.63 12.93
CA THR A 75 -0.53 -20.80 13.81
C THR A 75 -1.93 -21.04 14.39
N ARG A 76 -2.21 -22.29 14.78
CA ARG A 76 -3.47 -22.62 15.46
C ARG A 76 -3.70 -21.76 16.71
N ALA A 77 -2.64 -21.41 17.43
CA ALA A 77 -2.70 -20.52 18.59
C ALA A 77 -3.15 -19.10 18.20
N GLN A 78 -2.61 -18.54 17.12
CA GLN A 78 -3.02 -17.23 16.62
C GLN A 78 -4.48 -17.23 16.16
N VAL A 79 -4.92 -18.27 15.44
CA VAL A 79 -6.32 -18.40 15.01
C VAL A 79 -7.27 -18.50 16.21
N GLN A 80 -6.89 -19.26 17.25
CA GLN A 80 -7.71 -19.36 18.47
C GLN A 80 -7.77 -18.04 19.24
N ALA A 81 -6.66 -17.30 19.31
CA ALA A 81 -6.64 -15.98 19.94
C ALA A 81 -7.56 -15.01 19.20
N GLU A 82 -7.48 -14.95 17.86
CA GLU A 82 -8.34 -14.10 17.05
C GLU A 82 -9.82 -14.48 17.16
N LEU A 83 -10.14 -15.78 17.17
CA LEU A 83 -11.50 -16.24 17.36
C LEU A 83 -12.04 -15.87 18.75
N ALA A 84 -11.24 -16.05 19.80
CA ALA A 84 -11.63 -15.66 21.15
C ALA A 84 -11.86 -14.14 21.26
N ASP A 85 -11.03 -13.34 20.60
CA ASP A 85 -11.21 -11.90 20.52
C ASP A 85 -12.48 -11.51 19.76
N ALA A 86 -12.74 -12.12 18.60
CA ALA A 86 -13.95 -11.87 17.83
C ALA A 86 -15.22 -12.21 18.63
N ILE A 87 -15.23 -13.32 19.35
CA ILE A 87 -16.33 -13.70 20.25
C ILE A 87 -16.48 -12.66 21.37
N ARG A 88 -15.38 -12.25 22.00
CA ARG A 88 -15.37 -11.26 23.09
C ARG A 88 -15.89 -9.90 22.66
N THR A 89 -15.56 -9.46 21.44
CA THR A 89 -16.00 -8.16 20.90
C THR A 89 -17.32 -8.24 20.15
N GLY A 90 -17.89 -9.43 19.99
CA GLY A 90 -19.08 -9.67 19.17
C GLY A 90 -18.87 -9.39 17.69
N ASP A 91 -17.62 -9.45 17.22
CA ASP A 91 -17.24 -9.35 15.80
C ASP A 91 -17.42 -10.70 15.10
N ILE A 92 -18.58 -11.31 15.35
CA ILE A 92 -19.05 -12.57 14.78
C ILE A 92 -20.43 -12.29 14.18
N MET A 93 -20.80 -13.01 13.14
CA MET A 93 -22.13 -12.87 12.57
C MET A 93 -23.20 -13.25 13.60
N ALA A 94 -24.27 -12.47 13.66
CA ALA A 94 -25.46 -12.82 14.43
C ALA A 94 -26.05 -14.13 13.89
N ASN A 95 -26.69 -14.90 14.78
CA ASN A 95 -27.35 -16.16 14.42
C ASN A 95 -28.79 -15.89 13.99
N ASP A 96 -28.97 -14.96 13.07
CA ASP A 96 -30.25 -14.56 12.50
C ASP A 96 -30.11 -14.20 11.00
N GLU A 97 -31.22 -13.82 10.37
CA GLU A 97 -31.25 -13.42 8.97
C GLU A 97 -30.93 -11.92 8.76
N SER A 98 -30.51 -11.21 9.82
CA SER A 98 -30.25 -9.76 9.74
C SER A 98 -29.00 -9.41 8.93
N GLY A 99 -28.06 -10.36 8.82
CA GLY A 99 -26.74 -10.13 8.24
C GLY A 99 -25.87 -9.18 9.06
N LEU A 100 -26.27 -8.86 10.29
CA LEU A 100 -25.53 -8.02 11.22
C LEU A 100 -24.53 -8.83 12.02
N LYS A 101 -23.56 -8.13 12.60
CA LYS A 101 -22.68 -8.70 13.63
C LYS A 101 -23.40 -8.74 14.97
N ALA A 102 -23.02 -9.68 15.83
CA ALA A 102 -23.65 -9.85 17.12
C ALA A 102 -23.53 -8.59 18.01
N ASN A 103 -22.45 -7.82 17.87
CA ASN A 103 -22.28 -6.53 18.55
C ASN A 103 -23.07 -5.37 17.96
N GLU A 104 -23.55 -5.48 16.72
CA GLU A 104 -24.43 -4.51 16.08
C GLU A 104 -25.89 -4.79 16.48
N GLU A 105 -26.26 -6.07 16.51
CA GLU A 105 -27.60 -6.54 16.93
C GLU A 105 -27.83 -6.30 18.43
N ASN A 106 -26.84 -6.63 19.27
CA ASN A 106 -26.94 -6.53 20.73
C ASN A 106 -25.76 -5.76 21.34
N PRO A 107 -25.63 -4.43 21.11
CA PRO A 107 -24.46 -3.66 21.54
C PRO A 107 -24.24 -3.67 23.05
N GLN A 108 -25.31 -3.81 23.83
CA GLN A 108 -25.25 -3.83 25.30
C GLN A 108 -24.58 -5.09 25.87
N ARG A 109 -24.46 -6.16 25.07
CA ARG A 109 -23.86 -7.43 25.48
C ARG A 109 -22.35 -7.47 25.28
N TYR A 110 -21.78 -6.48 24.60
CA TYR A 110 -20.37 -6.45 24.22
C TYR A 110 -19.70 -5.19 24.76
N PRO A 111 -18.36 -5.23 24.99
CA PRO A 111 -17.64 -4.05 25.42
C PRO A 111 -17.79 -2.92 24.39
N ALA A 112 -18.00 -1.71 24.89
CA ALA A 112 -18.08 -0.53 24.03
C ALA A 112 -16.83 -0.41 23.18
N ARG A 113 -17.01 -0.41 21.85
CA ARG A 113 -15.90 -0.21 20.92
C ARG A 113 -15.42 1.23 21.09
N VAL A 114 -14.12 1.41 21.26
CA VAL A 114 -13.50 2.73 21.13
C VAL A 114 -13.59 3.10 19.65
N ILE A 115 -14.66 3.79 19.27
CA ILE A 115 -14.75 4.40 17.95
C ILE A 115 -13.70 5.50 17.94
N ALA A 116 -12.73 5.40 17.02
CA ALA A 116 -11.79 6.50 16.79
C ALA A 116 -12.60 7.79 16.64
N ALA A 117 -12.28 8.81 17.45
CA ALA A 117 -13.07 10.03 17.50
C ALA A 117 -13.24 10.59 16.07
N GLY A 118 -14.47 10.56 15.58
CA GLY A 118 -14.82 11.15 14.30
C GLY A 118 -14.58 12.66 14.32
N LYS A 119 -14.67 13.30 13.15
CA LYS A 119 -14.57 14.76 13.06
C LYS A 119 -15.58 15.42 14.01
N THR A 120 -15.10 16.36 14.81
CA THR A 120 -15.97 17.16 15.67
C THR A 120 -16.91 18.01 14.81
N ARG A 121 -18.05 18.41 15.37
CA ARG A 121 -18.98 19.31 14.66
C ARG A 121 -18.33 20.62 14.22
N ALA A 122 -17.34 21.10 14.98
CA ALA A 122 -16.57 22.29 14.63
C ALA A 122 -15.69 22.05 13.39
N GLN A 123 -14.98 20.92 13.33
CA GLN A 123 -14.19 20.52 12.15
C GLN A 123 -15.07 20.33 10.91
N VAL A 124 -16.21 19.64 11.05
CA VAL A 124 -17.16 19.46 9.93
C VAL A 124 -17.68 20.81 9.42
N ARG A 125 -17.96 21.77 10.31
CA ARG A 125 -18.39 23.12 9.91
C ARG A 125 -17.29 23.90 9.21
N ALA A 126 -16.05 23.78 9.67
CA ALA A 126 -14.91 24.43 9.04
C ALA A 126 -14.67 23.89 7.63
N GLU A 127 -14.69 22.57 7.46
CA GLU A 127 -14.55 21.91 6.16
C GLU A 127 -15.70 22.26 5.21
N LEU A 128 -16.94 22.28 5.70
CA LEU A 128 -18.09 22.69 4.90
C LEU A 128 -17.98 24.15 4.44
N ALA A 129 -17.59 25.06 5.33
CA ALA A 129 -17.38 26.47 4.98
C ALA A 129 -16.25 26.62 3.95
N GLU A 130 -15.19 25.82 4.07
CA GLU A 130 -14.11 25.78 3.10
C GLU A 130 -14.57 25.25 1.74
N ALA A 131 -15.31 24.14 1.69
CA ALA A 131 -15.86 23.58 0.45
C ALA A 131 -16.80 24.58 -0.26
N ILE A 132 -17.63 25.30 0.50
CA ILE A 132 -18.48 26.38 -0.03
C ILE A 132 -17.63 27.50 -0.62
N ARG A 133 -16.56 27.92 0.09
CA ARG A 133 -15.67 29.00 -0.33
C ARG A 133 -14.89 28.65 -1.60
N THR A 134 -14.40 27.41 -1.72
CA THR A 134 -13.59 26.95 -2.86
C THR A 134 -14.43 26.43 -4.01
N GLY A 135 -15.72 26.22 -3.80
CA GLY A 135 -16.63 25.60 -4.76
C GLY A 135 -16.38 24.11 -4.94
N ASP A 136 -15.75 23.47 -3.94
CA ASP A 136 -15.56 22.01 -3.86
C ASP A 136 -16.84 21.32 -3.37
N MET A 137 -17.96 21.69 -3.99
CA MET A 137 -19.26 21.06 -3.79
C MET A 137 -19.76 20.58 -5.13
N LEU A 138 -20.43 19.43 -5.14
CA LEU A 138 -21.09 18.93 -6.34
C LEU A 138 -22.17 19.92 -6.79
N ALA A 139 -22.21 20.18 -8.10
CA ALA A 139 -23.31 20.88 -8.74
C ALA A 139 -24.60 20.08 -8.54
N SER A 140 -25.75 20.77 -8.49
CA SER A 140 -27.06 20.13 -8.30
C SER A 140 -27.66 19.58 -9.60
N ASP A 141 -26.83 19.41 -10.63
CA ASP A 141 -27.22 18.90 -11.94
C ASP A 141 -26.71 17.46 -12.16
N GLU A 142 -27.04 16.89 -13.32
CA GLU A 142 -26.62 15.53 -13.68
C GLU A 142 -25.16 15.47 -14.18
N SER A 143 -24.45 16.59 -14.19
CA SER A 143 -23.09 16.66 -14.75
C SER A 143 -22.05 15.94 -13.89
N GLY A 144 -22.34 15.80 -12.58
CA GLY A 144 -21.38 15.28 -11.60
C GLY A 144 -20.16 16.19 -11.38
N MET A 145 -20.16 17.39 -11.96
CA MET A 145 -19.06 18.36 -11.83
C MET A 145 -19.14 19.11 -10.50
N LYS A 146 -18.02 19.70 -10.08
CA LYS A 146 -17.96 20.61 -8.94
C LYS A 146 -18.35 22.03 -9.35
N LEU A 147 -18.90 22.81 -8.42
CA LEU A 147 -19.31 24.20 -8.67
C LEU A 147 -18.16 25.08 -9.16
N ASN A 148 -16.92 24.80 -8.77
CA ASN A 148 -15.74 25.53 -9.25
C ASN A 148 -15.28 25.15 -10.66
N GLU A 149 -15.70 24.00 -11.17
CA GLU A 149 -15.49 23.53 -12.54
C GLU A 149 -16.56 24.12 -13.46
N GLU A 150 -17.83 24.10 -13.03
CA GLU A 150 -18.96 24.66 -13.77
C GLU A 150 -18.93 26.20 -13.80
N HIS A 151 -18.54 26.83 -12.69
CA HIS A 151 -18.53 28.29 -12.55
C HIS A 151 -17.16 28.83 -12.11
N PRO A 152 -16.14 28.71 -12.98
CA PRO A 152 -14.76 29.05 -12.63
C PRO A 152 -14.60 30.52 -12.20
N GLN A 153 -15.39 31.43 -12.78
CA GLN A 153 -15.34 32.86 -12.47
C GLN A 153 -15.78 33.15 -11.02
N ARG A 154 -16.75 32.40 -10.48
CA ARG A 154 -17.28 32.61 -9.12
C ARG A 154 -16.28 32.23 -8.02
N TYR A 155 -15.35 31.32 -8.33
CA TYR A 155 -14.37 30.78 -7.39
C TYR A 155 -12.92 31.17 -7.72
N ALA A 156 -12.70 32.07 -8.68
CA ALA A 156 -11.37 32.52 -9.10
C ALA A 156 -10.55 33.11 -7.95
N ARG A 157 -11.19 33.91 -7.09
CA ARG A 157 -10.55 34.49 -5.89
C ARG A 157 -10.11 33.41 -4.91
N ALA A 158 -10.96 32.41 -4.67
CA ALA A 158 -10.63 31.31 -3.77
C ALA A 158 -9.44 30.51 -4.30
N ARG A 159 -9.43 30.17 -5.60
CA ARG A 159 -8.29 29.46 -6.23
C ARG A 159 -6.99 30.24 -6.17
N ALA A 160 -7.03 31.57 -6.36
CA ALA A 160 -5.86 32.41 -6.22
C ALA A 160 -5.31 32.40 -4.78
N THR A 161 -6.20 32.42 -3.77
CA THR A 161 -5.78 32.32 -2.36
C THR A 161 -5.18 30.95 -2.03
N THR A 162 -5.80 29.84 -2.45
CA THR A 162 -5.26 28.49 -2.20
C THR A 162 -3.94 28.27 -2.91
N ALA A 163 -3.76 28.81 -4.12
CA ALA A 163 -2.51 28.73 -4.87
C ALA A 163 -1.38 29.52 -4.17
N ALA A 164 -1.69 30.69 -3.61
CA ALA A 164 -0.74 31.48 -2.83
C ALA A 164 -0.35 30.79 -1.50
N GLU A 165 -1.31 30.17 -0.82
CA GLU A 165 -1.09 29.38 0.40
C GLU A 165 -0.22 28.14 0.12
N ALA A 166 -0.50 27.41 -0.96
CA ALA A 166 0.28 26.25 -1.39
C ALA A 166 1.73 26.62 -1.77
N ALA A 167 1.93 27.74 -2.48
CA ALA A 167 3.27 28.25 -2.80
C ALA A 167 4.06 28.64 -1.54
N THR A 168 3.38 29.22 -0.54
CA THR A 168 4.00 29.60 0.73
C THR A 168 4.35 28.37 1.56
N ALA A 169 3.47 27.36 1.62
CA ALA A 169 3.73 26.10 2.33
C ALA A 169 4.90 25.30 1.71
N SER A 170 5.00 25.28 0.38
CA SER A 170 6.12 24.64 -0.35
C SER A 170 7.48 25.30 -0.04
N ASN A 171 7.51 26.63 0.04
CA ASN A 171 8.71 27.38 0.39
C ASN A 171 9.16 27.19 1.85
N VAL A 172 8.23 26.88 2.76
CA VAL A 172 8.54 26.59 4.17
C VAL A 172 9.03 25.15 4.36
N ALA A 173 8.58 24.19 3.56
CA ALA A 173 9.03 22.79 3.63
C ALA A 173 10.42 22.54 3.01
N THR A 174 10.97 23.51 2.26
CA THR A 174 12.26 23.42 1.57
C THR A 174 13.40 24.13 2.32
N GLN A 175 13.11 24.75 3.48
CA GLN A 175 14.10 25.29 4.42
C GLN A 175 14.27 24.36 5.62
#